data_AF-A0A956FSW0-F1
#
_entry.id   AF-A0A956FSW0-F1
#
_cell.length_a   1.000
_cell.length_b   1.000
_cell.length_c   1.000
_cell.angle_alpha   90.00
_cell.angle_beta   90.00
_cell.angle_gamma   90.00
#
_symmetry.space_group_name_H-M   'P 1'
#
loop_
_entity.id
_entity.type
_entity.pdbx_description
1 polymer ?
#
loop_
_entity_poly.entity_id
_entity_poly.type
_entity_poly.pdbx_seq_one_letter_code
_entity_poly.pdbx_strand_id
1 'polypeptide(L)' 'MNEVLLVDGVLLFLVTICAVAIIEVRSLYAVAMLTSVYSLLMALVWTNMHSMDVAFTEAAVGGGISTILL' A
#
# COMPACT_ATOMS: atom_id res chain seq x y z
N MET A 1 2.13 22.52 -7.37
CA MET A 1 1.70 22.25 -5.97
C MET A 1 0.36 21.54 -5.91
N ASN A 2 -0.70 22.03 -6.58
CA ASN A 2 -2.01 21.37 -6.53
C ASN A 2 -2.01 19.93 -7.07
N GLU A 3 -1.25 19.64 -8.13
CA GLU A 3 -1.20 18.30 -8.69
C GLU A 3 -0.55 17.28 -7.75
N VAL A 4 0.57 17.65 -7.11
CA VAL A 4 1.26 16.80 -6.11
C VAL A 4 0.34 16.54 -4.91
N LEU A 5 -0.31 17.59 -4.39
CA LEU A 5 -1.28 17.47 -3.30
C LEU A 5 -2.47 16.57 -3.66
N LEU A 6 -2.92 16.61 -4.92
CA LEU A 6 -4.00 15.77 -5.40
C LEU A 6 -3.57 14.30 -5.41
N VAL A 7 -2.41 13.99 -5.97
CA VAL A 7 -1.91 12.60 -6.02
C VAL A 7 -1.69 12.06 -4.62
N ASP A 8 -1.01 12.80 -3.74
CA ASP A 8 -0.76 12.37 -2.36
C ASP A 8 -2.07 12.20 -1.59
N GLY A 9 -3.02 13.13 -1.76
CA GLY A 9 -4.34 13.04 -1.13
C GLY A 9 -5.12 11.80 -1.58
N VAL A 10 -5.11 11.48 -2.87
CA VAL A 10 -5.77 10.28 -3.41
C VAL A 10 -5.10 9.01 -2.90
N LEU A 11 -3.76 8.94 -2.91
CA LEU A 11 -3.04 7.77 -2.41
C LEU A 11 -3.30 7.52 -0.92
N LEU A 12 -3.20 8.56 -0.08
CA LEU A 12 -3.46 8.44 1.35
C LEU A 12 -4.92 8.07 1.65
N PHE A 13 -5.86 8.56 0.84
CA PHE A 13 -7.27 8.16 0.96
C PHE A 13 -7.47 6.67 0.63
N LEU A 14 -6.85 6.17 -0.45
CA LEU A 14 -6.89 4.76 -0.82
C LEU A 14 -6.23 3.86 0.24
N VAL A 15 -5.06 4.26 0.75
CA VAL A 15 -4.36 3.58 1.86
C VAL A 15 -5.27 3.48 3.07
N THR A 16 -5.95 4.56 3.43
CA THR A 16 -6.86 4.61 4.58
C THR A 16 -8.05 3.68 4.41
N ILE A 17 -8.71 3.71 3.24
CA ILE A 17 -9.83 2.80 2.96
C ILE A 17 -9.38 1.34 3.00
N CYS A 18 -8.22 1.04 2.39
CA CYS A 18 -7.67 -0.31 2.38
C CYS A 18 -7.37 -0.80 3.81
N ALA A 19 -6.79 0.06 4.66
CA ALA A 19 -6.55 -0.24 6.07
C ALA A 19 -7.84 -0.56 6.84
N VAL A 20 -8.90 0.23 6.64
CA VAL A 20 -10.21 -0.04 7.27
C VAL A 20 -10.78 -1.37 6.77
N ALA A 21 -10.73 -1.63 5.46
CA ALA A 21 -11.21 -2.88 4.88
C ALA A 21 -10.46 -4.11 5.42
N ILE A 22 -9.15 -4.02 5.63
CA ILE A 22 -8.33 -5.09 6.23
C ILE A 22 -8.86 -5.49 7.62
N ILE A 23 -9.28 -4.51 8.44
CA ILE A 23 -9.76 -4.75 9.81
C ILE A 23 -11.16 -5.38 9.80
N GLU A 24 -11.99 -5.08 8.80
CA GLU A 24 -13.38 -5.57 8.72
C GLU A 24 -13.50 -6.97 8.11
N VAL A 25 -12.55 -7.36 7.24
CA VAL A 25 -12.62 -8.64 6.52
C VAL A 25 -12.26 -9.81 7.42
N ARG A 26 -13.15 -10.82 7.47
CA ARG A 26 -12.96 -12.03 8.31
C ARG A 26 -12.20 -13.15 7.61
N SER A 27 -12.10 -13.12 6.29
CA SER A 27 -11.39 -14.14 5.51
C SER A 27 -9.90 -13.84 5.50
N LEU A 28 -9.10 -14.73 6.07
CA LEU A 28 -7.64 -14.58 6.15
C LEU A 28 -6.99 -14.47 4.77
N TYR A 29 -7.49 -15.21 3.78
CA TYR A 29 -7.01 -15.12 2.39
C TYR A 29 -7.27 -13.72 1.80
N ALA A 30 -8.46 -13.17 2.03
CA ALA A 30 -8.79 -11.83 1.55
C ALA A 30 -8.00 -10.75 2.31
N VAL A 31 -7.74 -10.94 3.60
CA VAL A 31 -6.86 -10.08 4.40
C VAL A 31 -5.44 -10.09 3.83
N ALA A 32 -4.86 -11.26 3.53
CA ALA A 32 -3.52 -11.38 2.95
C ALA A 32 -3.40 -10.67 1.58
N MET A 33 -4.45 -10.80 0.75
CA MET A 33 -4.51 -10.06 -0.53
C MET A 33 -4.64 -8.55 -0.31
N LEU A 34 -5.44 -8.09 0.66
CA LEU A 34 -5.61 -6.67 0.94
C LEU A 34 -4.36 -6.04 1.56
N THR A 35 -3.64 -6.76 2.43
CA THR A 35 -2.36 -6.27 2.99
C THR A 35 -1.27 -6.13 1.92
N SER A 36 -1.28 -6.99 0.89
CA SER A 36 -0.44 -6.83 -0.32
C SER A 36 -0.75 -5.52 -1.05
N VAL A 37 -2.04 -5.26 -1.31
CA VAL A 37 -2.49 -4.03 -1.98
C VAL A 37 -2.13 -2.79 -1.16
N TYR A 38 -2.32 -2.84 0.16
CA TYR A 38 -1.91 -1.77 1.07
C TYR A 38 -0.42 -1.46 0.95
N SER A 39 0.44 -2.49 0.93
CA SER A 39 1.88 -2.32 0.81
C SER A 39 2.28 -1.72 -0.56
N LEU A 40 1.64 -2.15 -1.66
CA LEU A 40 1.85 -1.54 -2.98
C LEU A 40 1.42 -0.07 -3.03
N LEU A 41 0.29 0.29 -2.42
CA LEU A 41 -0.15 1.68 -2.34
C LEU A 41 0.85 2.54 -1.57
N MET A 42 1.39 2.02 -0.48
CA MET A 42 2.41 2.71 0.29
C MET A 42 3.73 2.86 -0.51
N ALA A 43 4.15 1.87 -1.30
CA ALA A 43 5.28 2.00 -2.23
C ALA A 43 5.12 3.16 -3.23
N LEU A 44 3.90 3.41 -3.71
CA LEU A 44 3.60 4.58 -4.54
C LEU A 44 3.74 5.90 -3.76
N VAL A 45 3.32 5.94 -2.49
CA VAL A 45 3.53 7.11 -1.62
C VAL A 45 5.02 7.41 -1.45
N TRP A 46 5.86 6.41 -1.17
CA TRP A 46 7.31 6.63 -1.06
C TRP A 46 7.96 7.04 -2.37
N THR A 47 7.41 6.60 -3.51
CA THR A 47 7.86 7.04 -4.83
C THR A 47 7.61 8.55 -5.02
N ASN A 48 6.43 9.05 -4.64
CA ASN A 48 6.13 10.49 -4.67
C ASN A 48 7.01 11.30 -3.70
N MET A 49 7.41 10.71 -2.58
CA MET A 49 8.35 11.32 -1.64
C MET A 49 9.81 11.31 -2.13
N HIS A 50 10.07 10.84 -3.35
CA HIS A 50 11.42 10.67 -3.90
C HIS A 50 12.29 9.71 -3.06
N SER A 51 11.67 8.73 -2.39
CA SER A 51 12.36 7.67 -1.64
C SER A 51 12.29 6.35 -2.39
N MET A 52 13.05 6.26 -3.47
CA MET A 52 12.99 5.12 -4.40
C MET A 52 13.48 3.81 -3.76
N ASP A 53 14.51 3.88 -2.91
CA ASP A 53 15.06 2.69 -2.24
C ASP A 53 14.02 2.00 -1.35
N VAL A 54 13.30 2.79 -0.53
CA VAL A 54 12.23 2.30 0.35
C VAL A 54 11.05 1.78 -0.47
N ALA A 55 10.67 2.50 -1.53
CA ALA A 55 9.58 2.09 -2.41
C ALA A 55 9.84 0.72 -3.06
N PHE A 56 11.06 0.46 -3.56
CA PHE A 56 11.38 -0.83 -4.16
C PHE A 56 11.42 -1.97 -3.14
N THR A 57 12.00 -1.73 -1.95
CA THR A 57 12.02 -2.76 -0.91
C THR A 57 10.61 -3.11 -0.46
N GLU A 58 9.71 -2.14 -0.39
CA GLU A 58 8.36 -2.38 0.09
C GLU A 58 7.49 -3.05 -0.97
N ALA A 59 7.62 -2.67 -2.24
CA ALA A 59 6.98 -3.38 -3.34
C ALA A 59 7.43 -4.85 -3.44
N ALA A 60 8.72 -5.12 -3.23
CA ALA A 60 9.27 -6.47 -3.30
C ALA A 60 8.94 -7.32 -2.06
N VAL A 61 9.07 -6.75 -0.86
CA VAL A 61 8.88 -7.49 0.41
C VAL A 61 7.42 -7.50 0.82
N GLY A 62 6.81 -6.34 1.04
CA GLY A 62 5.44 -6.25 1.55
C GLY A 62 4.37 -6.62 0.51
N GLY A 63 4.50 -6.13 -0.72
CA GLY A 63 3.61 -6.49 -1.82
C GLY A 63 3.92 -7.84 -2.46
N GLY A 64 5.17 -8.30 -2.38
CA GLY A 64 5.63 -9.54 -3.00
C GLY A 64 5.72 -10.70 -2.00
N ILE A 65 6.90 -10.90 -1.39
CA ILE A 65 7.20 -12.10 -0.59
C ILE A 65 6.23 -12.29 0.58
N SER A 66 5.85 -11.22 1.29
CA SER A 66 4.91 -11.30 2.41
C SER A 66 3.55 -11.86 2.01
N THR A 67 3.08 -11.61 0.78
CA THR A 67 1.82 -12.14 0.26
C THR A 67 1.91 -13.63 -0.10
N ILE A 68 3.10 -14.12 -0.47
CA ILE A 68 3.32 -15.54 -0.75
C ILE A 68 3.37 -16.34 0.56
N LEU A 69 3.86 -15.72 1.63
CA LEU A 69 4.07 -16.38 2.92
C LEU A 69 2.83 -16.35 3.84
N LEU A 70 1.90 -15.41 3.64
CA LEU A 70 0.65 -15.25 4.40
C LEU A 70 -0.54 -15.88 3.69
#